data_AF-A0A842U9E9-F1
#
_entry.id   AF-A0A842U9E9-F1
#
_cell.length_a   1.000
_cell.length_b   1.000
_cell.length_c   1.000
_cell.angle_alpha   90.00
_cell.angle_beta   90.00
_cell.angle_gamma   90.00
#
_symmetry.space_group_name_H-M   'P 1'
#
loop_
_entity.id
_entity.type
_entity.pdbx_description
1 polymer ?
#
loop_
_entity_poly.entity_id
_entity_poly.type
_entity_poly.pdbx_seq_one_letter_code
_entity_poly.pdbx_strand_id
1 'polypeptide(L)'
;MIKSTELLKFYVYDYYYVFLPLNKRDLSFQFNELRPHAQRFYLKINEIYMTNKKATTKHDSLMENLNRWSKLINDRQKAPIKVVYNNSGSTLNSAVIQGEYLITGDLSFFDTDNLKEAYYLSAVLNSSIIENQIKIKKSSRHIFKLPFETDIRRFNPLKKTHQKLADLGKESEIIVKKKISEINRNKSQLPSKFKLQKIIFKEIKKQLKEIDELVLKDLTD
;
A
#
# COMPACT_ATOMS: atom_id res chain seq x y z
N MET A 1 11.22 -1.78 1.09
CA MET A 1 10.16 -1.22 1.95
C MET A 1 9.33 -0.24 1.14
N ILE A 2 8.00 -0.33 1.20
CA ILE A 2 7.07 0.49 0.44
C ILE A 2 6.38 1.49 1.37
N LYS A 3 6.28 2.75 0.95
CA LYS A 3 5.64 3.86 1.67
C LYS A 3 4.46 4.43 0.90
N SER A 4 3.55 5.12 1.59
CA SER A 4 2.38 5.74 0.95
C SER A 4 2.74 6.84 -0.05
N THR A 5 3.92 7.47 0.07
CA THR A 5 4.40 8.49 -0.88
C THR A 5 4.59 7.92 -2.28
N GLU A 6 4.99 6.66 -2.39
CA GLU A 6 5.25 5.99 -3.67
C GLU A 6 4.01 5.31 -4.27
N LEU A 7 2.85 5.46 -3.62
CA LEU A 7 1.59 4.83 -4.04
C LEU A 7 0.76 5.73 -4.94
N LEU A 8 0.42 5.22 -6.13
CA LEU A 8 -0.55 5.73 -7.08
C LEU A 8 -1.69 4.72 -7.24
N LYS A 9 -2.81 5.12 -7.87
CA LYS A 9 -3.83 4.15 -8.26
C LYS A 9 -3.19 3.07 -9.15
N PHE A 10 -3.38 1.82 -8.75
CA PHE A 10 -2.91 0.59 -9.39
C PHE A 10 -1.41 0.35 -9.43
N TYR A 11 -0.57 1.23 -8.84
CA TYR A 11 0.88 1.04 -8.96
C TYR A 11 1.67 1.69 -7.81
N VAL A 12 2.73 1.00 -7.38
CA VAL A 12 3.78 1.57 -6.55
C VAL A 12 5.01 1.77 -7.41
N TYR A 13 5.45 3.03 -7.55
CA TYR A 13 6.49 3.37 -8.52
C TYR A 13 7.91 3.35 -7.97
N ASP A 14 8.08 3.25 -6.65
CA ASP A 14 9.40 3.21 -6.02
C ASP A 14 9.35 2.48 -4.66
N TYR A 15 10.52 2.07 -4.18
CA TYR A 15 10.72 1.40 -2.90
C TYR A 15 12.09 1.70 -2.31
N TYR A 16 12.20 1.54 -0.99
CA TYR A 16 13.42 1.84 -0.26
C TYR A 16 14.14 0.56 0.18
N TYR A 17 15.44 0.50 -0.06
CA TYR A 17 16.33 -0.39 0.66
C TYR A 17 16.49 0.14 2.09
N VAL A 18 16.22 -0.73 3.07
CA VAL A 18 16.28 -0.35 4.49
C VAL A 18 17.10 -1.37 5.24
N PHE A 19 17.89 -0.87 6.18
CA PHE A 19 18.47 -1.71 7.22
C PHE A 19 17.43 -1.90 8.33
N LEU A 20 17.09 -3.16 8.61
CA LEU A 20 16.30 -3.53 9.77
C LEU A 20 17.00 -4.70 10.48
N PRO A 21 17.12 -4.65 11.81
CA PRO A 21 17.75 -5.70 12.62
C PRO A 21 16.81 -6.89 12.82
N LEU A 22 16.21 -7.38 11.73
CA LEU A 22 15.23 -8.45 11.72
C LEU A 22 15.75 -9.66 10.95
N ASN A 23 15.42 -10.86 11.42
CA ASN A 23 15.61 -12.07 10.63
C ASN A 23 14.74 -12.03 9.37
N LYS A 24 15.27 -12.44 8.23
CA LYS A 24 14.49 -12.43 6.98
C LYS A 24 13.36 -13.47 6.95
N ARG A 25 13.50 -14.59 7.68
CA ARG A 25 12.56 -15.72 7.63
C ARG A 25 11.34 -15.51 8.52
N ASP A 26 11.54 -15.00 9.74
CA ASP A 26 10.47 -14.86 10.72
C ASP A 26 10.23 -13.41 11.19
N LEU A 27 11.02 -12.45 10.71
CA LEU A 27 10.97 -11.04 11.10
C LEU A 27 11.25 -10.80 12.59
N SER A 28 11.78 -11.78 13.33
CA SER A 28 12.19 -11.61 14.73
C SER A 28 13.31 -10.59 14.84
N PHE A 29 13.29 -9.80 15.91
CA PHE A 29 14.36 -8.82 16.18
C PHE A 29 15.62 -9.54 16.69
N GLN A 30 16.72 -9.42 15.96
CA GLN A 30 17.95 -10.18 16.17
C GLN A 30 19.18 -9.28 16.35
N PHE A 31 19.14 -8.36 17.31
CA PHE A 31 20.26 -7.43 17.55
C PHE A 31 21.61 -8.14 17.83
N ASN A 32 21.58 -9.23 18.60
CA ASN A 32 22.78 -9.96 19.00
C ASN A 32 23.44 -10.73 17.85
N GLU A 33 22.70 -11.00 16.77
CA GLU A 33 23.22 -11.72 15.58
C GLU A 33 23.79 -10.75 14.53
N LEU A 34 23.64 -9.44 14.74
CA LEU A 34 24.19 -8.43 13.83
C LEU A 34 25.72 -8.39 13.90
N ARG A 35 26.35 -8.11 12.76
CA ARG A 35 27.79 -7.82 12.71
C ARG A 35 28.12 -6.52 13.49
N PRO A 36 29.37 -6.35 13.99
CA PRO A 36 29.74 -5.22 14.84
C PRO A 36 29.41 -3.83 14.28
N HIS A 37 29.56 -3.61 12.97
CA HIS A 37 29.21 -2.34 12.33
C HIS A 37 27.70 -2.08 12.29
N ALA A 38 26.90 -3.13 12.06
CA ALA A 38 25.44 -3.04 12.06
C ALA A 38 24.88 -2.80 13.48
N GLN A 39 25.48 -3.42 14.50
CA GLN A 39 25.15 -3.15 15.90
C GLN A 39 25.43 -1.69 16.26
N ARG A 40 26.64 -1.19 15.95
CA ARG A 40 27.00 0.22 16.18
C ARG A 40 26.07 1.19 15.46
N PHE A 41 25.70 0.89 14.22
CA PHE A 41 24.73 1.68 13.46
C PHE A 41 23.35 1.71 14.15
N TYR A 42 22.82 0.54 14.53
CA TYR A 42 21.52 0.46 15.20
C TYR A 42 21.53 1.21 16.55
N LEU A 43 22.56 1.01 17.37
CA LEU A 43 22.69 1.70 18.66
C LEU A 43 22.67 3.21 18.49
N LYS A 44 23.43 3.74 17.52
CA LYS A 44 23.47 5.18 17.21
C LYS A 44 22.10 5.71 16.79
N ILE A 45 21.37 5.01 15.91
CA ILE A 45 20.05 5.46 15.46
C ILE A 45 19.01 5.32 16.58
N ASN A 46 19.11 4.29 17.42
CA ASN A 46 18.26 4.12 18.59
C ASN A 46 18.48 5.22 19.63
N GLU A 47 19.73 5.59 19.90
CA GLU A 47 20.09 6.71 20.78
C GLU A 47 19.48 8.01 20.27
N ILE A 48 19.70 8.35 18.98
CA ILE A 48 19.10 9.54 18.35
C ILE A 48 17.57 9.52 18.51
N TYR A 49 16.93 8.38 18.28
CA TYR A 49 15.49 8.24 18.50
C TYR A 49 15.10 8.51 19.96
N MET A 50 15.80 7.91 20.93
CA MET A 50 15.47 8.08 22.35
C MET A 50 15.68 9.52 22.84
N THR A 51 16.67 10.23 22.33
CA THR A 51 16.89 11.65 22.63
C THR A 51 15.79 12.54 22.04
N ASN A 52 15.25 12.18 20.87
CA ASN A 52 14.32 13.03 20.11
C ASN A 52 12.85 12.57 20.20
N LYS A 53 12.54 11.43 20.84
CA LYS A 53 11.17 10.95 20.95
C LYS A 53 10.34 11.94 21.76
N LYS A 54 9.08 12.14 21.36
CA LYS A 54 8.14 12.98 22.12
C LYS A 54 8.00 12.40 23.53
N ALA A 55 7.92 13.27 24.54
CA ALA A 55 7.71 12.86 25.93
C ALA A 55 6.48 11.95 26.14
N THR A 56 5.46 12.09 25.27
CA THR A 56 4.25 11.24 25.28
C THR A 56 4.46 9.84 24.68
N THR A 57 5.63 9.54 24.11
CA THR A 57 5.94 8.25 23.49
C THR A 57 6.49 7.28 24.52
N LYS A 58 5.69 6.28 24.89
CA LYS A 58 6.00 5.28 25.92
C LYS A 58 6.89 4.12 25.45
N HIS A 59 7.30 4.08 24.18
CA HIS A 59 8.17 3.01 23.67
C HIS A 59 9.60 3.20 24.14
N ASP A 60 10.23 2.13 24.60
CA ASP A 60 11.55 2.14 25.25
C ASP A 60 12.70 1.92 24.25
N SER A 61 12.36 1.67 22.99
CA SER A 61 13.32 1.64 21.89
C SER A 61 12.71 2.06 20.56
N LEU A 62 13.60 2.36 19.60
CA LEU A 62 13.21 2.59 18.21
C LEU A 62 12.48 1.37 17.63
N MET A 63 12.98 0.15 17.90
CA MET A 63 12.39 -1.07 17.36
C MET A 63 10.96 -1.30 17.88
N GLU A 64 10.71 -1.06 19.17
CA GLU A 64 9.35 -1.12 19.73
C GLU A 64 8.40 -0.13 19.05
N ASN A 65 8.86 1.09 18.81
CA ASN A 65 8.05 2.11 18.14
C ASN A 65 7.80 1.76 16.66
N LEU A 66 8.82 1.25 15.96
CA LEU A 66 8.69 0.77 14.58
C LEU A 66 7.72 -0.42 14.50
N ASN A 67 7.74 -1.30 15.49
CA ASN A 67 6.83 -2.44 15.60
C ASN A 67 5.55 -2.16 16.39
N ARG A 68 5.17 -0.89 16.58
CA ARG A 68 3.96 -0.55 17.31
C ARG A 68 2.73 -1.21 16.69
N TRP A 69 1.92 -1.87 17.53
CA TRP A 69 0.76 -2.69 17.12
C TRP A 69 1.13 -3.84 16.18
N SER A 70 2.33 -4.40 16.33
CA SER A 70 2.86 -5.51 15.55
C SER A 70 2.82 -5.25 14.04
N LYS A 71 2.93 -3.98 13.62
CA LYS A 71 2.80 -3.60 12.20
C LYS A 71 3.96 -4.07 11.33
N LEU A 72 5.15 -4.22 11.91
CA LEU A 72 6.37 -4.57 11.19
C LEU A 72 6.72 -6.06 11.31
N ILE A 73 6.63 -6.60 12.52
CA ILE A 73 6.90 -8.01 12.84
C ILE A 73 5.55 -8.72 12.92
N ASN A 74 5.11 -9.26 11.79
CA ASN A 74 3.95 -10.15 11.69
C ASN A 74 4.06 -11.02 10.43
N ASP A 75 3.39 -12.18 10.43
CA ASP A 75 3.49 -13.12 9.31
C ASP A 75 2.92 -12.57 8.00
N ARG A 76 1.92 -11.70 8.07
CA ARG A 76 1.27 -11.10 6.90
C ARG A 76 2.25 -10.24 6.09
N GLN A 77 3.28 -9.66 6.73
CA GLN A 77 4.36 -8.94 6.03
C GLN A 77 5.19 -9.84 5.12
N LYS A 78 5.21 -11.15 5.36
CA LYS A 78 5.94 -12.13 4.54
C LYS A 78 5.13 -12.63 3.35
N ALA A 79 3.84 -12.29 3.26
CA ALA A 79 2.98 -12.75 2.16
C ALA A 79 3.53 -12.31 0.80
N PRO A 80 3.57 -13.20 -0.20
CA PRO A 80 4.14 -12.90 -1.51
C PRO A 80 3.26 -11.94 -2.31
N ILE A 81 1.95 -11.88 -2.01
CA ILE A 81 1.00 -10.97 -2.67
C ILE A 81 0.29 -10.15 -1.59
N LYS A 82 0.31 -8.83 -1.77
CA LYS A 82 -0.37 -7.89 -0.88
C LYS A 82 -1.13 -6.85 -1.70
N VAL A 83 -2.32 -6.49 -1.26
CA VAL A 83 -3.04 -5.30 -1.74
C VAL A 83 -2.82 -4.21 -0.71
N VAL A 84 -2.16 -3.13 -1.11
CA VAL A 84 -1.89 -1.98 -0.24
C VAL A 84 -2.85 -0.84 -0.55
N TYR A 85 -3.15 -0.01 0.45
CA TYR A 85 -3.82 1.28 0.25
C TYR A 85 -3.40 2.29 1.32
N ASN A 86 -3.54 3.59 1.02
CA ASN A 86 -3.08 4.66 1.92
C ASN A 86 -4.00 4.88 3.12
N ASN A 87 -3.41 4.98 4.32
CA ASN A 87 -4.15 5.26 5.57
C ASN A 87 -4.55 6.73 5.69
N SER A 88 -3.93 7.61 4.93
CA SER A 88 -4.22 9.04 4.91
C SER A 88 -4.07 9.64 3.52
N GLY A 89 -4.83 10.70 3.24
CA GLY A 89 -4.77 11.42 1.96
C GLY A 89 -6.09 12.06 1.57
N SER A 90 -6.07 12.80 0.47
CA SER A 90 -7.29 13.34 -0.17
C SER A 90 -7.96 12.35 -1.11
N THR A 91 -7.19 11.40 -1.64
CA THR A 91 -7.63 10.36 -2.57
C THR A 91 -7.29 8.98 -2.01
N LEU A 92 -8.14 8.00 -2.28
CA LEU A 92 -7.85 6.59 -2.05
C LEU A 92 -7.06 6.06 -3.25
N ASN A 93 -5.89 5.51 -2.97
CA ASN A 93 -5.04 4.83 -3.92
C ASN A 93 -4.80 3.43 -3.38
N SER A 94 -4.89 2.43 -4.25
CA SER A 94 -4.56 1.05 -3.94
C SER A 94 -3.70 0.45 -5.05
N ALA A 95 -2.84 -0.51 -4.70
CA ALA A 95 -2.04 -1.26 -5.66
C ALA A 95 -1.81 -2.70 -5.19
N VAL A 96 -1.57 -3.60 -6.14
CA VAL A 96 -1.09 -4.96 -5.88
C VAL A 96 0.43 -4.94 -5.81
N ILE A 97 0.99 -5.58 -4.79
CA ILE A 97 2.42 -5.77 -4.59
C ILE A 97 2.71 -7.26 -4.64
N GLN A 98 3.71 -7.63 -5.44
CA GLN A 98 4.22 -8.99 -5.54
C GLN A 98 5.68 -9.01 -5.11
N GLY A 99 6.06 -9.97 -4.24
CA GLY A 99 7.42 -10.16 -3.73
C GLY A 99 7.61 -9.77 -2.27
N GLU A 100 8.87 -9.85 -1.82
CA GLU A 100 9.27 -9.70 -0.42
C GLU A 100 9.43 -8.22 -0.01
N TYR A 101 8.32 -7.47 -0.09
CA TYR A 101 8.27 -6.09 0.37
C TYR A 101 7.63 -5.98 1.75
N LEU A 102 8.32 -5.23 2.63
CA LEU A 102 7.75 -4.72 3.88
C LEU A 102 6.93 -3.46 3.62
N ILE A 103 5.72 -3.43 4.17
CA ILE A 103 4.76 -2.32 4.06
C ILE A 103 4.83 -1.46 5.32
N THR A 104 5.00 -0.15 5.18
CA THR A 104 5.06 0.77 6.32
C THR A 104 3.68 1.08 6.91
N GLY A 105 3.65 1.52 8.17
CA GLY A 105 2.40 1.72 8.93
C GLY A 105 1.51 2.90 8.48
N ASP A 106 1.95 3.70 7.51
CA ASP A 106 1.14 4.71 6.79
C ASP A 106 0.32 4.12 5.64
N LEU A 107 0.54 2.83 5.33
CA LEU A 107 -0.30 2.01 4.49
C LEU A 107 -1.06 0.97 5.34
N SER A 108 -2.21 0.55 4.84
CA SER A 108 -2.85 -0.70 5.26
C SER A 108 -2.68 -1.72 4.14
N PHE A 109 -2.71 -3.00 4.49
CA PHE A 109 -2.62 -4.05 3.49
C PHE A 109 -3.45 -5.28 3.84
N PHE A 110 -3.86 -5.96 2.77
CA PHE A 110 -4.48 -7.28 2.76
C PHE A 110 -3.53 -8.24 2.05
N ASP A 111 -3.28 -9.40 2.64
CA ASP A 111 -2.45 -10.46 2.08
C ASP A 111 -3.33 -11.58 1.53
N THR A 112 -2.88 -12.20 0.44
CA THR A 112 -3.56 -13.32 -0.21
C THR A 112 -2.54 -14.15 -0.98
N ASP A 113 -2.91 -15.37 -1.35
CA ASP A 113 -2.19 -16.21 -2.32
C ASP A 113 -2.85 -16.17 -3.72
N ASN A 114 -4.01 -15.51 -3.84
CA ASN A 114 -4.77 -15.42 -5.07
C ASN A 114 -4.57 -14.06 -5.75
N LEU A 115 -3.79 -14.06 -6.83
CA LEU A 115 -3.49 -12.85 -7.59
C LEU A 115 -4.75 -12.20 -8.21
N LYS A 116 -5.77 -12.99 -8.60
CA LYS A 116 -7.04 -12.43 -9.10
C LYS A 116 -7.84 -11.75 -7.99
N GLU A 117 -7.87 -12.32 -6.79
CA GLU A 117 -8.47 -11.67 -5.61
C GLU A 117 -7.77 -10.35 -5.30
N ALA A 118 -6.43 -10.33 -5.38
CA ALA A 118 -5.66 -9.12 -5.16
C ALA A 118 -6.02 -8.00 -6.16
N TYR A 119 -6.10 -8.33 -7.45
CA TYR A 119 -6.48 -7.35 -8.47
C TYR A 119 -7.96 -6.93 -8.37
N TYR A 120 -8.86 -7.85 -8.03
CA TYR A 120 -10.26 -7.52 -7.76
C TYR A 120 -10.35 -6.49 -6.65
N LEU A 121 -9.72 -6.74 -5.50
CA LEU A 121 -9.77 -5.83 -4.37
C LEU A 121 -9.11 -4.48 -4.71
N SER A 122 -7.99 -4.49 -5.43
CA SER A 122 -7.34 -3.25 -5.88
C SER A 122 -8.23 -2.43 -6.83
N ALA A 123 -8.98 -3.09 -7.73
CA ALA A 123 -9.96 -2.42 -8.59
C ALA A 123 -11.08 -1.78 -7.79
N VAL A 124 -11.70 -2.54 -6.87
CA VAL A 124 -12.77 -2.04 -6.00
C VAL A 124 -12.29 -0.84 -5.19
N LEU A 125 -11.13 -0.93 -4.54
CA LEU A 125 -10.57 0.16 -3.73
C LEU A 125 -10.19 1.40 -4.56
N ASN A 126 -9.85 1.25 -5.85
CA ASN A 126 -9.53 2.39 -6.70
C ASN A 126 -10.76 3.04 -7.36
N SER A 127 -11.94 2.41 -7.27
CA SER A 127 -13.20 2.94 -7.80
C SER A 127 -13.57 4.30 -7.20
N SER A 128 -14.26 5.13 -7.98
CA SER A 128 -14.79 6.40 -7.49
C SER A 128 -15.92 6.19 -6.48
N ILE A 129 -16.62 5.05 -6.54
CA ILE A 129 -17.69 4.69 -5.60
C ILE A 129 -17.15 4.60 -4.18
N ILE A 130 -16.10 3.80 -3.97
CA ILE A 130 -15.48 3.66 -2.65
C ILE A 130 -14.85 4.99 -2.20
N GLU A 131 -14.16 5.69 -3.11
CA GLU A 131 -13.54 6.98 -2.79
C GLU A 131 -14.57 8.04 -2.35
N ASN A 132 -15.73 8.11 -3.01
CA ASN A 132 -16.78 9.06 -2.69
C ASN A 132 -17.44 8.73 -1.34
N GLN A 133 -17.70 7.46 -1.03
CA GLN A 133 -18.19 7.04 0.28
C GLN A 133 -17.25 7.47 1.41
N ILE A 134 -15.95 7.27 1.23
CA ILE A 134 -14.93 7.71 2.20
C ILE A 134 -14.92 9.23 2.33
N LYS A 135 -15.06 9.97 1.22
CA LYS A 135 -15.09 11.44 1.24
C LYS A 135 -16.27 12.01 2.02
N ILE A 136 -17.43 11.36 1.95
CA ILE A 136 -18.63 11.75 2.71
C ILE A 136 -18.40 11.55 4.21
N LYS A 137 -17.80 10.41 4.59
CA LYS A 137 -17.64 10.03 6.01
C LYS A 137 -16.45 10.68 6.71
N LYS A 138 -15.40 11.01 5.96
CA LYS A 138 -14.16 11.50 6.57
C LYS A 138 -14.33 12.95 7.07
N SER A 139 -14.17 13.15 8.37
CA SER A 139 -14.02 14.51 8.95
C SER A 139 -12.62 15.09 8.73
N SER A 140 -11.62 14.24 8.46
CA SER A 140 -10.20 14.59 8.29
C SER A 140 -9.57 13.86 7.09
N ARG A 141 -8.24 13.86 6.96
CA ARG A 141 -7.51 13.08 5.93
C ARG A 141 -7.35 11.60 6.28
N HIS A 142 -7.94 11.10 7.37
CA HIS A 142 -7.84 9.70 7.78
C HIS A 142 -8.76 8.80 6.93
N ILE A 143 -8.17 7.79 6.29
CA ILE A 143 -8.86 6.77 5.49
C ILE A 143 -8.92 5.46 6.28
N PHE A 144 -7.78 4.97 6.77
CA PHE A 144 -7.61 3.74 7.56
C PHE A 144 -8.63 2.62 7.27
N LYS A 145 -9.69 2.44 8.07
CA LYS A 145 -10.69 1.35 7.92
C LYS A 145 -11.95 1.74 7.12
N LEU A 146 -12.11 3.02 6.76
CA LEU A 146 -13.30 3.53 6.09
C LEU A 146 -13.68 2.79 4.78
N PRO A 147 -12.73 2.30 3.94
CA PRO A 147 -13.12 1.55 2.74
C PRO A 147 -13.98 0.31 3.04
N PHE A 148 -13.75 -0.34 4.18
CA PHE A 148 -14.44 -1.57 4.59
C PHE A 148 -15.72 -1.34 5.40
N GLU A 149 -16.13 -0.09 5.57
CA GLU A 149 -17.50 0.20 6.02
C GLU A 149 -18.50 0.10 4.86
N THR A 150 -18.01 0.08 3.63
CA THR A 150 -18.76 -0.42 2.48
C THR A 150 -18.61 -1.93 2.45
N ASP A 151 -19.70 -2.66 2.18
CA ASP A 151 -19.72 -4.13 2.14
C ASP A 151 -19.02 -4.66 0.87
N ILE A 152 -17.69 -4.56 0.85
CA ILE A 152 -16.84 -5.10 -0.21
C ILE A 152 -16.90 -6.63 -0.11
N ARG A 153 -17.50 -7.25 -1.11
CA ARG A 153 -17.70 -8.69 -1.15
C ARG A 153 -16.37 -9.43 -1.30
N ARG A 154 -16.30 -10.63 -0.74
CA ARG A 154 -15.16 -11.52 -0.96
C ARG A 154 -15.10 -11.94 -2.43
N PHE A 155 -13.88 -12.05 -2.98
CA PHE A 155 -13.70 -12.47 -4.36
C PHE A 155 -14.33 -13.85 -4.63
N ASN A 156 -15.17 -13.94 -5.66
CA ASN A 156 -15.74 -15.21 -6.11
C ASN A 156 -15.26 -15.51 -7.55
N PRO A 157 -14.44 -16.56 -7.77
CA PRO A 157 -13.93 -16.89 -9.10
C PRO A 157 -15.03 -17.33 -10.08
N LEU A 158 -16.20 -17.74 -9.60
CA LEU A 158 -17.34 -18.13 -10.45
C LEU A 158 -18.18 -16.92 -10.90
N LYS A 159 -18.08 -15.78 -10.21
CA LYS A 159 -18.84 -14.57 -10.56
C LYS A 159 -18.12 -13.78 -11.66
N LYS A 160 -18.74 -13.70 -12.84
CA LYS A 160 -18.17 -12.99 -14.02
C LYS A 160 -17.78 -11.53 -13.72
N THR A 161 -18.59 -10.82 -12.92
CA THR A 161 -18.31 -9.44 -12.49
C THR A 161 -16.99 -9.34 -11.73
N HIS A 162 -16.71 -10.27 -10.81
CA HIS A 162 -15.47 -10.26 -10.04
C HIS A 162 -14.26 -10.57 -10.91
N GLN A 163 -14.38 -11.55 -11.82
CA GLN A 163 -13.32 -11.85 -12.78
C GLN A 163 -12.99 -10.64 -13.65
N LYS A 164 -14.02 -9.96 -14.17
CA LYS A 164 -13.84 -8.77 -15.01
C LYS A 164 -13.20 -7.60 -14.25
N LEU A 165 -13.58 -7.40 -12.98
CA LEU A 165 -12.94 -6.42 -12.10
C LEU A 165 -11.46 -6.75 -11.85
N ALA A 166 -11.12 -8.02 -11.65
CA ALA A 166 -9.73 -8.45 -11.52
C ALA A 166 -8.93 -8.17 -12.81
N ASP A 167 -9.51 -8.46 -13.98
CA ASP A 167 -8.86 -8.19 -15.27
C ASP A 167 -8.62 -6.69 -15.46
N LEU A 168 -9.62 -5.83 -15.19
CA LEU A 168 -9.49 -4.38 -15.26
C LEU A 168 -8.45 -3.83 -14.27
N GLY A 169 -8.38 -4.40 -13.06
CA GLY A 169 -7.35 -4.04 -12.08
C GLY A 169 -5.93 -4.33 -12.59
N LYS A 170 -5.73 -5.50 -13.20
CA LYS A 170 -4.45 -5.90 -13.81
C LYS A 170 -4.10 -5.04 -15.04
N GLU A 171 -5.06 -4.82 -15.94
CA GLU A 171 -4.87 -3.96 -17.11
C GLU A 171 -4.48 -2.53 -16.69
N SER A 172 -5.15 -2.00 -15.66
CA SER A 172 -4.84 -0.68 -15.11
C SER A 172 -3.43 -0.61 -14.55
N GLU A 173 -2.96 -1.62 -13.81
CA GLU A 173 -1.56 -1.68 -13.35
C GLU A 173 -0.60 -1.63 -14.54
N ILE A 174 -0.83 -2.43 -15.59
CA ILE A 174 0.04 -2.49 -16.78
C ILE A 174 0.13 -1.10 -17.45
N ILE A 175 -1.01 -0.44 -17.63
CA ILE A 175 -1.08 0.90 -18.23
C ILE A 175 -0.31 1.91 -17.37
N VAL A 176 -0.56 1.93 -16.07
CA VAL A 176 0.09 2.87 -15.14
C VAL A 176 1.60 2.63 -15.09
N LYS A 177 2.03 1.38 -14.97
CA LYS A 177 3.44 0.99 -14.96
C LYS A 177 4.16 1.43 -16.23
N LYS A 178 3.56 1.20 -17.40
CA LYS A 178 4.09 1.65 -18.69
C LYS A 178 4.23 3.17 -18.71
N LYS A 179 3.18 3.90 -18.30
CA LYS A 179 3.18 5.36 -18.28
C LYS A 179 4.25 5.95 -17.36
N ILE A 180 4.41 5.40 -16.16
CA ILE A 180 5.47 5.83 -15.24
C ILE A 180 6.86 5.54 -15.81
N SER A 181 7.04 4.39 -16.46
CA SER A 181 8.31 4.04 -17.12
C SER A 181 8.65 5.01 -18.25
N GLU A 182 7.67 5.44 -19.05
CA GLU A 182 7.84 6.46 -20.09
C GLU A 182 8.24 7.82 -19.50
N ILE A 183 7.59 8.24 -18.41
CA ILE A 183 7.91 9.50 -17.72
C ILE A 183 9.34 9.47 -17.16
N ASN A 184 9.75 8.34 -16.56
CA ASN A 184 11.10 8.16 -16.01
C ASN A 184 12.19 8.22 -17.08
N ARG A 185 11.94 7.68 -18.28
CA ARG A 185 12.92 7.72 -19.38
C ARG A 185 13.08 9.12 -19.97
N ASN A 186 12.00 9.88 -20.01
CA ASN A 186 11.96 11.18 -20.71
C ASN A 186 12.33 12.37 -19.81
N LYS A 187 12.58 12.16 -18.51
CA LYS A 187 12.86 13.24 -17.56
C LYS A 187 14.02 12.90 -16.64
N SER A 188 14.85 13.90 -16.37
CA SER A 188 15.91 13.82 -15.36
C SER A 188 15.37 13.63 -13.94
N GLN A 189 14.13 14.07 -13.67
CA GLN A 189 13.46 13.90 -12.38
C GLN A 189 11.96 13.60 -12.53
N LEU A 190 11.46 12.71 -11.67
CA LEU A 190 10.04 12.42 -11.56
C LEU A 190 9.23 13.67 -11.16
N PRO A 191 8.07 13.92 -11.79
CA PRO A 191 7.12 14.90 -11.29
C PRO A 191 6.67 14.63 -9.86
N SER A 192 6.15 15.66 -9.18
CA SER A 192 5.52 15.46 -7.87
C SER A 192 4.40 14.43 -7.92
N LYS A 193 4.18 13.71 -6.81
CA LYS A 193 3.12 12.70 -6.68
C LYS A 193 1.76 13.20 -7.15
N PHE A 194 1.39 14.44 -6.80
CA PHE A 194 0.13 15.04 -7.23
C PHE A 194 0.02 15.18 -8.76
N LYS A 195 1.12 15.57 -9.42
CA LYS A 195 1.17 15.68 -10.88
C LYS A 195 1.12 14.29 -11.53
N LEU A 196 1.80 13.30 -10.96
CA LEU A 196 1.70 11.90 -11.40
C LEU A 196 0.27 11.38 -11.30
N GLN A 197 -0.42 11.58 -10.16
CA GLN A 197 -1.81 11.18 -9.99
C GLN A 197 -2.73 11.78 -11.06
N LYS A 198 -2.56 13.08 -11.39
CA LYS A 198 -3.34 13.72 -12.46
C LYS A 198 -3.08 13.12 -13.84
N ILE A 199 -1.84 12.76 -14.15
CA ILE A 199 -1.49 12.12 -15.42
C ILE A 199 -2.09 10.72 -15.48
N ILE A 200 -1.89 9.93 -14.43
CA ILE A 200 -2.41 8.57 -14.33
C ILE A 200 -3.92 8.55 -14.43
N PHE A 201 -4.63 9.41 -13.70
CA PHE A 201 -6.10 9.48 -13.76
C PHE A 201 -6.63 9.70 -15.18
N LYS A 202 -5.95 10.51 -16.00
CA LYS A 202 -6.33 10.69 -17.41
C LYS A 202 -6.10 9.42 -18.23
N GLU A 203 -4.98 8.73 -17.99
CA GLU A 203 -4.59 7.53 -18.72
C GLU A 203 -5.56 6.35 -18.48
N ILE A 204 -5.99 6.16 -17.23
CA ILE A 204 -6.88 5.04 -16.84
C ILE A 204 -8.36 5.45 -16.72
N LYS A 205 -8.76 6.61 -17.27
CA LYS A 205 -10.12 7.14 -17.13
C LYS A 205 -11.19 6.16 -17.64
N LYS A 206 -10.90 5.47 -18.74
CA LYS A 206 -11.81 4.48 -19.33
C LYS A 206 -12.00 3.28 -18.39
N GLN A 207 -10.90 2.73 -17.88
CA GLN A 207 -10.89 1.60 -16.96
C GLN A 207 -11.63 1.94 -15.67
N LEU A 208 -11.39 3.12 -15.10
CA LEU A 208 -12.08 3.57 -13.90
C LEU A 208 -13.60 3.65 -14.09
N LYS A 209 -14.07 4.13 -15.26
CA LYS A 209 -15.50 4.18 -15.55
C LYS A 209 -16.12 2.77 -15.58
N GLU A 210 -15.47 1.83 -16.27
CA GLU A 210 -15.95 0.43 -16.35
C GLU A 210 -15.89 -0.26 -14.97
N ILE A 211 -14.85 0.01 -14.18
CA ILE A 211 -14.75 -0.46 -12.80
C ILE A 211 -15.92 0.09 -11.96
N ASP A 212 -16.24 1.38 -12.06
CA ASP A 212 -17.34 1.97 -11.31
C ASP A 212 -18.68 1.31 -11.65
N GLU A 213 -18.97 1.08 -12.92
CA GLU A 213 -20.19 0.37 -13.37
C GLU A 213 -20.28 -1.04 -12.77
N LEU A 214 -19.17 -1.79 -12.78
CA LEU A 214 -19.13 -3.15 -12.24
C LEU A 214 -19.16 -3.21 -10.71
N VAL A 215 -18.52 -2.26 -10.01
CA VAL A 215 -18.55 -2.16 -8.55
C VAL A 215 -19.96 -1.81 -8.09
N LEU A 216 -20.65 -0.88 -8.76
CA LEU A 216 -22.03 -0.56 -8.42
C LEU A 216 -22.93 -1.80 -8.53
N LYS A 217 -22.83 -2.51 -9.66
CA LYS A 217 -23.56 -3.76 -9.88
C LYS A 217 -23.24 -4.80 -8.80
N ASP A 218 -21.97 -4.96 -8.44
CA ASP A 218 -21.56 -5.93 -7.42
C ASP A 218 -22.13 -5.63 -6.03
N LEU A 219 -22.30 -4.34 -5.70
CA LEU A 219 -22.88 -3.92 -4.43
C LEU A 219 -24.40 -4.07 -4.38
N THR A 220 -25.10 -3.99 -5.52
CA THR A 220 -26.57 -4.04 -5.57
C THR A 220 -27.17 -5.42 -5.82
N ASP A 221 -26.42 -6.35 -6.44
CA ASP A 221 -26.87 -7.70 -6.81
C ASP A 221 -26.63 -8.74 -5.72
#